data_AF-A0A848WTA3-F1
#
_entry.id   AF-A0A848WTA3-F1
#
_cell.length_a   1.000
_cell.length_b   1.000
_cell.length_c   1.000
_cell.angle_alpha   90.00
_cell.angle_beta   90.00
_cell.angle_gamma   90.00
#
_symmetry.space_group_name_H-M   'P 1'
#
loop_
_entity.id
_entity.type
_entity.pdbx_description
1 polymer ?
#
loop_
_entity_poly.entity_id
_entity_poly.type
_entity_poly.pdbx_seq_one_letter_code
_entity_poly.pdbx_strand_id
1 'polypeptide(L)'
;MANFLKNSNLFRAGTLALVAGFGTSGCFWNDEPSPSPGGFSGTGQSAYYGGQDSFIVVDWNYGKILAEQNADKKRPVAGLAQVATAMVVLDWIGANSISKGSLIAIPNTAPQFGQANPLGLQPGDRISVRDAVSSMILARDPVAAEALALHFGWQMSRQAGGRNGMLVFVEQMNALAERLDMNRTKFENAHGLSVMGRPGYSTARDMAKLANYAIKNPRFNFHAAQSSR
;
A
#
# COMPACT_ATOMS: atom_id res chain seq x y z
N MET A 1 3.81 -3.01 -29.90
CA MET A 1 2.77 -4.06 -29.99
C MET A 1 1.47 -3.55 -29.37
N ALA A 2 0.64 -2.93 -30.20
CA ALA A 2 -0.74 -2.61 -29.89
C ALA A 2 -1.60 -3.80 -30.33
N ASN A 3 -2.28 -4.47 -29.40
CA ASN A 3 -3.53 -5.24 -29.59
C ASN A 3 -3.78 -6.14 -28.37
N PHE A 4 -4.35 -5.57 -27.30
CA PHE A 4 -5.09 -6.39 -26.31
C PHE A 4 -6.21 -5.61 -25.57
N LEU A 5 -6.75 -4.55 -26.18
CA LEU A 5 -7.89 -3.79 -25.63
C LEU A 5 -9.11 -3.85 -26.55
N LYS A 6 -9.53 -5.07 -26.90
CA LYS A 6 -10.84 -5.34 -27.51
C LYS A 6 -11.38 -6.67 -27.00
N ASN A 7 -11.81 -6.70 -25.74
CA ASN A 7 -12.95 -7.53 -25.37
C ASN A 7 -13.62 -7.03 -24.08
N SER A 8 -14.59 -6.16 -24.28
CA SER A 8 -15.62 -5.79 -23.31
C SER A 8 -16.55 -6.98 -23.09
N ASN A 9 -16.25 -7.86 -22.13
CA ASN A 9 -17.23 -8.83 -21.56
C ASN A 9 -16.81 -9.52 -20.24
N LEU A 10 -15.76 -9.08 -19.55
CA LEU A 10 -15.28 -9.75 -18.31
C LEU A 10 -15.84 -9.23 -16.98
N PHE A 11 -16.78 -8.27 -16.99
CA PHE A 11 -17.38 -7.70 -15.77
C PHE A 11 -18.46 -8.59 -15.11
N ARG A 12 -18.50 -9.90 -15.37
CA ARG A 12 -19.51 -10.82 -14.81
C ARG A 12 -19.00 -12.03 -14.01
N ALA A 13 -17.70 -12.18 -13.77
CA ALA A 13 -17.19 -13.27 -12.94
C ALA A 13 -16.28 -12.75 -11.82
N GLY A 14 -16.71 -12.96 -10.57
CA GLY A 14 -16.06 -12.49 -9.35
C GLY A 14 -14.77 -13.24 -8.99
N THR A 15 -13.72 -13.06 -9.79
CA THR A 15 -12.38 -13.57 -9.49
C THR A 15 -11.43 -12.39 -9.26
N LEU A 16 -10.97 -12.20 -8.03
CA LEU A 16 -9.91 -11.25 -7.72
C LEU A 16 -8.55 -11.98 -7.83
N ALA A 17 -7.84 -11.76 -8.93
CA ALA A 17 -6.44 -12.20 -9.05
C ALA A 17 -5.53 -11.08 -8.53
N LEU A 18 -4.99 -11.23 -7.32
CA LEU A 18 -3.92 -10.36 -6.85
C LEU A 18 -2.57 -10.92 -7.34
N VAL A 19 -2.17 -10.52 -8.54
CA VAL A 19 -0.82 -10.77 -9.05
C VAL A 19 0.07 -9.61 -8.57
N ALA A 20 0.86 -9.83 -7.53
CA ALA A 20 1.92 -8.91 -7.15
C ALA A 20 3.14 -9.15 -8.08
N GLY A 21 3.02 -8.73 -9.33
CA GLY A 21 4.13 -8.70 -10.28
C GLY A 21 4.83 -7.35 -10.22
N PHE A 22 6.01 -7.27 -9.62
CA PHE A 22 6.90 -6.11 -9.79
C PHE A 22 7.67 -6.26 -11.09
N GLY A 23 7.02 -5.89 -12.20
CA GLY A 23 7.70 -5.64 -13.47
C GLY A 23 8.06 -4.16 -13.56
N THR A 24 9.29 -3.77 -13.24
CA THR A 24 9.80 -2.46 -13.63
C THR A 24 10.27 -2.54 -15.07
N SER A 25 9.36 -2.36 -16.03
CA SER A 25 9.77 -1.94 -17.37
C SER A 25 9.90 -0.43 -17.34
N GLY A 26 11.14 0.04 -17.17
CA GLY A 26 11.49 1.43 -17.41
C GLY A 26 11.18 1.80 -18.86
N CYS A 27 10.47 2.90 -19.04
CA CYS A 27 10.47 3.62 -20.31
C CYS A 27 11.88 4.17 -20.53
N PHE A 28 12.65 3.54 -21.41
CA PHE A 28 13.74 4.19 -22.12
C PHE A 28 13.60 3.77 -23.58
N TRP A 29 13.21 4.72 -24.43
CA TRP A 29 13.40 4.61 -25.86
C TRP A 29 14.90 4.75 -26.13
N ASN A 30 15.50 3.74 -26.77
CA ASN A 30 16.40 3.93 -27.90
C ASN A 30 16.54 2.57 -28.63
N ASP A 31 16.41 2.65 -29.95
CA ASP A 31 16.43 1.56 -30.92
C ASP A 31 17.75 0.74 -30.93
N GLU A 32 17.60 -0.51 -31.39
CA GLU A 32 18.51 -1.66 -31.62
C GLU A 32 19.87 -1.40 -32.34
N PRO A 33 20.80 -2.38 -32.53
CA PRO A 33 20.72 -3.85 -32.36
C PRO A 33 21.90 -4.55 -31.60
N SER A 34 21.66 -5.81 -31.21
CA SER A 34 22.59 -6.83 -30.65
C SER A 34 23.56 -7.45 -31.69
N PRO A 35 24.48 -8.42 -31.39
CA PRO A 35 25.11 -8.88 -30.13
C PRO A 35 26.67 -9.08 -30.20
N SER A 36 27.37 -9.26 -29.07
CA SER A 36 28.45 -10.26 -28.89
C SER A 36 29.01 -10.30 -27.45
N PRO A 37 29.60 -11.44 -27.00
CA PRO A 37 29.85 -11.76 -25.60
C PRO A 37 31.27 -11.41 -25.16
N GLY A 38 31.40 -10.59 -24.11
CA GLY A 38 32.69 -10.27 -23.49
C GLY A 38 32.50 -9.97 -22.02
N GLY A 39 33.05 -10.82 -21.15
CA GLY A 39 32.94 -10.69 -19.70
C GLY A 39 33.65 -9.47 -19.14
N PHE A 40 33.07 -8.90 -18.08
CA PHE A 40 33.81 -8.15 -17.08
C PHE A 40 33.27 -8.52 -15.70
N SER A 41 34.16 -9.13 -14.91
CA SER A 41 34.07 -9.31 -13.47
C SER A 41 34.11 -7.96 -12.78
N GLY A 42 33.02 -7.59 -12.10
CA GLY A 42 32.94 -6.44 -11.21
C GLY A 42 32.20 -6.83 -9.94
N THR A 43 32.95 -7.00 -8.85
CA THR A 43 32.45 -7.18 -7.49
C THR A 43 31.53 -6.03 -7.08
N GLY A 44 30.24 -6.32 -7.04
CA GLY A 44 29.21 -5.55 -6.37
C GLY A 44 28.04 -6.47 -6.17
N GLN A 45 27.85 -6.97 -4.95
CA GLN A 45 26.68 -7.76 -4.58
C GLN A 45 25.43 -6.88 -4.68
N SER A 46 24.89 -6.70 -5.89
CA SER A 46 23.45 -6.51 -6.05
C SER A 46 22.83 -7.81 -5.62
N ALA A 47 22.11 -7.80 -4.49
CA ALA A 47 21.19 -8.85 -4.13
C ALA A 47 20.09 -8.90 -5.21
N TYR A 48 20.40 -9.56 -6.32
CA TYR A 48 19.43 -10.14 -7.23
C TYR A 48 18.51 -10.99 -6.36
N TYR A 49 17.29 -10.52 -6.12
CA TYR A 49 16.23 -11.36 -5.54
C TYR A 49 15.84 -12.39 -6.61
N GLY A 50 16.69 -13.40 -6.76
CA GLY A 50 16.49 -14.53 -7.66
C GLY A 50 15.25 -15.33 -7.24
N GLY A 51 14.24 -15.30 -8.10
CA GLY A 51 13.41 -16.46 -8.43
C GLY A 51 12.58 -17.08 -7.32
N GLN A 52 11.78 -16.30 -6.58
CA GLN A 52 10.69 -16.88 -5.78
C GLN A 52 9.53 -15.88 -5.70
N ASP A 53 8.57 -15.95 -6.61
CA ASP A 53 7.33 -15.18 -6.47
C ASP A 53 6.47 -15.74 -5.33
N SER A 54 5.58 -14.91 -4.79
CA SER A 54 4.63 -15.32 -3.76
C SER A 54 3.27 -14.72 -4.10
N PHE A 55 2.29 -15.58 -4.32
CA PHE A 55 0.94 -15.17 -4.71
C PHE A 55 -0.10 -16.02 -4.01
N ILE A 56 -1.30 -15.47 -3.91
CA ILE A 56 -2.50 -16.18 -3.49
C ILE A 56 -3.68 -15.60 -4.25
N VAL A 57 -4.59 -16.47 -4.68
CA VAL A 57 -5.85 -16.12 -5.34
C VAL A 57 -6.97 -16.68 -4.48
N VAL A 58 -7.84 -15.80 -4.02
CA VAL A 58 -8.91 -16.13 -3.08
C VAL A 58 -10.24 -15.62 -3.61
N ASP A 59 -11.27 -16.44 -3.53
CA ASP A 59 -12.65 -16.00 -3.71
C ASP A 59 -13.06 -15.13 -2.52
N TRP A 60 -13.41 -13.87 -2.78
CA TRP A 60 -13.73 -12.89 -1.74
C TRP A 60 -15.04 -13.22 -0.98
N ASN A 61 -16.00 -13.90 -1.61
CA ASN A 61 -17.29 -14.26 -1.02
C ASN A 61 -17.12 -15.40 -0.01
N TYR A 62 -16.48 -16.48 -0.44
CA TYR A 62 -16.42 -17.73 0.32
C TYR A 62 -15.08 -17.97 1.03
N GLY A 63 -14.06 -17.14 0.74
CA GLY A 63 -12.71 -17.32 1.28
C GLY A 63 -11.98 -18.54 0.70
N LYS A 64 -12.50 -19.15 -0.37
CA LYS A 64 -11.90 -20.33 -0.99
C LYS A 64 -10.62 -19.94 -1.73
N ILE A 65 -9.53 -20.65 -1.43
CA ILE A 65 -8.25 -20.47 -2.13
C ILE A 65 -8.35 -21.18 -3.48
N LEU A 66 -8.11 -20.43 -4.56
CA LEU A 66 -8.14 -20.94 -5.94
C LEU A 66 -6.75 -21.33 -6.41
N ALA A 67 -5.72 -20.58 -6.01
CA ALA A 67 -4.33 -20.88 -6.30
C ALA A 67 -3.42 -20.20 -5.27
N GLU A 68 -2.30 -20.82 -4.92
CA GLU A 68 -1.30 -20.20 -4.04
C GLU A 68 0.11 -20.70 -4.33
N GLN A 69 1.11 -19.83 -4.15
CA GLN A 69 2.53 -20.18 -4.18
C GLN A 69 3.26 -19.38 -3.11
N ASN A 70 4.03 -20.07 -2.26
CA ASN A 70 4.82 -19.45 -1.18
C ASN A 70 3.97 -18.48 -0.30
N ALA A 71 2.69 -18.76 -0.11
CA ALA A 71 1.74 -17.79 0.45
C ALA A 71 2.05 -17.37 1.89
N ASP A 72 2.72 -18.24 2.66
CA ASP A 72 3.10 -18.01 4.07
C ASP A 72 4.56 -17.52 4.24
N LYS A 73 5.27 -17.29 3.13
CA LYS A 73 6.65 -16.78 3.15
C LYS A 73 6.63 -15.29 3.49
N LYS A 74 7.39 -14.91 4.53
CA LYS A 74 7.51 -13.51 4.95
C LYS A 74 8.22 -12.70 3.87
N ARG A 75 7.63 -11.57 3.50
CA ARG A 75 8.15 -10.62 2.50
C ARG A 75 8.01 -9.19 3.03
N PRO A 76 8.90 -8.27 2.60
CA PRO A 76 8.69 -6.85 2.82
C PRO A 76 7.33 -6.42 2.25
N VAL A 77 6.54 -5.68 3.02
CA VAL A 77 5.21 -5.23 2.59
C VAL A 77 5.30 -4.14 1.52
N ALA A 78 6.35 -3.30 1.58
CA ALA A 78 6.48 -2.10 0.76
C ALA A 78 5.18 -1.26 0.79
N GLY A 79 4.83 -0.60 -0.30
CA GLY A 79 3.63 0.25 -0.39
C GLY A 79 2.29 -0.46 -0.16
N LEU A 80 2.24 -1.79 -0.04
CA LEU A 80 1.00 -2.48 0.35
C LEU A 80 0.54 -2.11 1.79
N ALA A 81 1.45 -1.58 2.62
CA ALA A 81 1.11 -1.07 3.96
C ALA A 81 0.12 0.10 3.89
N GLN A 82 0.08 0.83 2.77
CA GLN A 82 -0.87 1.92 2.55
C GLN A 82 -2.32 1.43 2.57
N VAL A 83 -2.58 0.17 2.21
CA VAL A 83 -3.93 -0.43 2.33
C VAL A 83 -4.31 -0.58 3.81
N ALA A 84 -3.40 -1.04 4.66
CA ALA A 84 -3.64 -1.12 6.10
C ALA A 84 -3.86 0.28 6.70
N THR A 85 -3.05 1.26 6.30
CA THR A 85 -3.21 2.66 6.69
C THR A 85 -4.57 3.21 6.27
N ALA A 86 -5.02 2.94 5.04
CA ALA A 86 -6.34 3.33 4.55
C ALA A 86 -7.44 2.77 5.43
N MET A 87 -7.37 1.48 5.77
CA MET A 87 -8.39 0.83 6.58
C MET A 87 -8.47 1.41 8.00
N VAL A 88 -7.33 1.59 8.67
CA VAL A 88 -7.30 2.22 10.01
C VAL A 88 -7.92 3.63 9.97
N VAL A 89 -7.57 4.43 8.97
CA VAL A 89 -8.08 5.79 8.79
C VAL A 89 -9.58 5.79 8.52
N LEU A 90 -10.05 4.96 7.59
CA LEU A 90 -11.46 4.89 7.22
C LEU A 90 -12.35 4.35 8.35
N ASP A 91 -11.85 3.40 9.13
CA ASP A 91 -12.54 2.87 10.30
C ASP A 91 -12.64 3.96 11.39
N TRP A 92 -11.57 4.71 11.62
CA TRP A 92 -11.57 5.84 12.57
C TRP A 92 -12.52 6.96 12.17
N ILE A 93 -12.50 7.37 10.89
CA ILE A 93 -13.42 8.37 10.33
C ILE A 93 -14.87 7.89 10.48
N GLY A 94 -15.12 6.61 10.23
CA GLY A 94 -16.43 5.99 10.37
C GLY A 94 -16.93 5.97 11.82
N ALA A 95 -16.05 5.66 12.77
CA ALA A 95 -16.39 5.60 14.19
C ALA A 95 -16.65 6.98 14.81
N ASN A 96 -15.87 7.99 14.41
CA ASN A 96 -15.95 9.35 14.97
C ASN A 96 -16.79 10.32 14.12
N SER A 97 -17.42 9.83 13.05
CA SER A 97 -18.20 10.65 12.09
C SER A 97 -17.46 11.90 11.59
N ILE A 98 -16.15 11.75 11.32
CA ILE A 98 -15.29 12.86 10.90
C ILE A 98 -15.66 13.28 9.48
N SER A 99 -15.78 14.59 9.25
CA SER A 99 -16.05 15.13 7.91
C SER A 99 -14.90 14.82 6.96
N LYS A 100 -15.22 14.24 5.80
CA LYS A 100 -14.26 13.95 4.73
C LYS A 100 -13.60 15.22 4.17
N GLY A 101 -14.25 16.37 4.31
CA GLY A 101 -13.73 17.67 3.90
C GLY A 101 -12.80 18.32 4.94
N SER A 102 -12.55 17.68 6.08
CA SER A 102 -11.61 18.19 7.07
C SER A 102 -10.23 18.33 6.43
N LEU A 103 -9.56 19.46 6.69
CA LEU A 103 -8.21 19.70 6.21
C LEU A 103 -7.19 19.11 7.17
N ILE A 104 -6.20 18.43 6.62
CA ILE A 104 -5.01 17.96 7.34
C ILE A 104 -3.79 18.75 6.86
N ALA A 105 -2.87 19.03 7.78
CA ALA A 105 -1.62 19.68 7.45
C ALA A 105 -0.55 18.63 7.10
N ILE A 106 0.25 18.92 6.07
CA ILE A 106 1.37 18.08 5.66
C ILE A 106 2.53 18.26 6.64
N PRO A 107 3.06 17.18 7.22
CA PRO A 107 4.13 17.27 8.21
C PRO A 107 5.48 17.65 7.59
N ASN A 108 6.37 18.20 8.42
CA ASN A 108 7.74 18.55 8.02
C ASN A 108 8.61 17.35 7.60
N THR A 109 8.13 16.12 7.84
CA THR A 109 8.77 14.87 7.43
C THR A 109 8.51 14.53 5.95
N ALA A 110 7.53 15.16 5.31
CA ALA A 110 7.17 14.95 3.90
C ALA A 110 8.33 15.02 2.88
N PRO A 111 9.32 15.94 2.98
CA PRO A 111 10.41 16.03 2.00
C PRO A 111 11.39 14.86 2.08
N GLN A 112 11.38 14.11 3.19
CA GLN A 112 12.39 13.10 3.49
C GLN A 112 12.18 11.79 2.73
N PHE A 113 11.04 11.61 2.07
CA PHE A 113 10.71 10.33 1.42
C PHE A 113 11.40 10.11 0.08
N GLY A 114 11.95 11.14 -0.58
CA GLY A 114 12.69 11.01 -1.85
C GLY A 114 11.94 10.26 -2.97
N GLN A 115 10.63 10.06 -2.82
CA GLN A 115 9.78 9.20 -3.63
C GLN A 115 8.67 10.01 -4.30
N ALA A 116 7.87 9.33 -5.13
CA ALA A 116 6.77 9.92 -5.87
C ALA A 116 5.86 10.77 -4.96
N ASN A 117 5.93 12.09 -5.15
CA ASN A 117 5.00 13.07 -4.59
C ASN A 117 4.14 13.60 -5.75
N PRO A 118 3.11 12.85 -6.16
CA PRO A 118 2.33 13.17 -7.36
C PRO A 118 1.51 14.45 -7.21
N LEU A 119 1.28 14.92 -5.98
CA LEU A 119 0.55 16.14 -5.68
C LEU A 119 1.46 17.35 -5.43
N GLY A 120 2.79 17.16 -5.40
CA GLY A 120 3.75 18.24 -5.14
C GLY A 120 3.62 18.87 -3.75
N LEU A 121 3.06 18.14 -2.78
CA LEU A 121 2.75 18.64 -1.45
C LEU A 121 4.02 19.03 -0.68
N GLN A 122 4.01 20.20 -0.05
CA GLN A 122 5.09 20.72 0.78
C GLN A 122 4.70 20.78 2.26
N PRO A 123 5.67 20.76 3.18
CA PRO A 123 5.42 21.00 4.59
C PRO A 123 4.59 22.28 4.83
N GLY A 124 3.52 22.15 5.61
CA GLY A 124 2.61 23.26 5.91
C GLY A 124 1.42 23.39 4.94
N ASP A 125 1.45 22.72 3.79
CA ASP A 125 0.29 22.63 2.91
C ASP A 125 -0.88 21.94 3.61
N ARG A 126 -2.09 22.23 3.13
CA ARG A 126 -3.32 21.62 3.64
C ARG A 126 -4.05 20.89 2.53
N ILE A 127 -4.41 19.64 2.80
CA ILE A 127 -5.17 18.79 1.89
C ILE A 127 -6.41 18.27 2.62
N SER A 128 -7.51 18.03 1.89
CA SER A 128 -8.68 17.41 2.51
C SER A 128 -8.40 15.93 2.84
N VAL A 129 -9.02 15.41 3.89
CA VAL A 129 -8.93 13.97 4.24
C VAL A 129 -9.36 13.11 3.04
N ARG A 130 -10.41 13.53 2.33
CA ARG A 130 -10.88 12.85 1.12
C ARG A 130 -9.78 12.73 0.07
N ASP A 131 -9.14 13.84 -0.27
CA ASP A 131 -8.16 13.88 -1.35
C ASP A 131 -6.86 13.17 -0.94
N ALA A 132 -6.47 13.27 0.33
CA ALA A 132 -5.33 12.53 0.87
C ALA A 132 -5.56 11.01 0.84
N VAL A 133 -6.76 10.54 1.20
CA VAL A 133 -7.09 9.11 1.12
C VAL A 133 -7.14 8.66 -0.35
N SER A 134 -7.74 9.46 -1.23
CA SER A 134 -7.77 9.16 -2.67
C SER A 134 -6.36 9.14 -3.29
N SER A 135 -5.48 10.08 -2.94
CA SER A 135 -4.11 10.10 -3.47
C SER A 135 -3.28 8.92 -2.95
N MET A 136 -3.46 8.54 -1.68
CA MET A 136 -2.81 7.36 -1.11
C MET A 136 -3.26 6.07 -1.80
N ILE A 137 -4.56 5.90 -2.09
CA ILE A 137 -5.07 4.68 -2.72
C ILE A 137 -4.75 4.63 -4.22
N LEU A 138 -4.97 5.73 -4.95
CA LEU A 138 -4.85 5.76 -6.41
C LEU A 138 -3.42 5.99 -6.89
N ALA A 139 -2.70 6.90 -6.22
CA ALA A 139 -1.36 7.31 -6.63
C ALA A 139 -0.25 6.72 -5.74
N ARG A 140 -0.61 5.94 -4.71
CA ARG A 140 0.32 5.34 -3.75
C ARG A 140 1.24 6.36 -3.10
N ASP A 141 0.71 7.55 -2.84
CA ASP A 141 1.47 8.68 -2.30
C ASP A 141 1.92 8.41 -0.85
N PRO A 142 3.23 8.29 -0.57
CA PRO A 142 3.74 8.06 0.78
C PRO A 142 3.59 9.30 1.68
N VAL A 143 3.57 10.51 1.11
CA VAL A 143 3.42 11.76 1.87
C VAL A 143 2.01 11.86 2.43
N ALA A 144 1.00 11.56 1.61
CA ALA A 144 -0.39 11.52 2.04
C ALA A 144 -0.61 10.45 3.14
N ALA A 145 0.00 9.28 2.98
CA ALA A 145 -0.07 8.21 3.98
C ALA A 145 0.50 8.65 5.34
N GLU A 146 1.66 9.32 5.34
CA GLU A 146 2.25 9.82 6.59
C GLU A 146 1.43 10.95 7.21
N ALA A 147 0.95 11.90 6.40
CA ALA A 147 0.13 13.02 6.88
C ALA A 147 -1.15 12.52 7.55
N LEU A 148 -1.85 11.54 6.93
CA LEU A 148 -3.03 10.90 7.50
C LEU A 148 -2.68 10.18 8.81
N ALA A 149 -1.64 9.35 8.80
CA ALA A 149 -1.22 8.58 9.96
C ALA A 149 -0.85 9.48 11.15
N LEU A 150 -0.13 10.57 10.91
CA LEU A 150 0.24 11.51 11.97
C LEU A 150 -0.98 12.28 12.49
N HIS A 151 -1.84 12.78 11.59
CA HIS A 151 -3.04 13.53 11.99
C HIS A 151 -3.98 12.69 12.85
N PHE A 152 -4.36 11.50 12.36
CA PHE A 152 -5.26 10.61 13.11
C PHE A 152 -4.56 9.95 14.29
N GLY A 153 -3.28 9.63 14.17
CA GLY A 153 -2.46 9.12 15.27
C GLY A 153 -2.41 10.09 16.45
N TRP A 154 -2.28 11.40 16.21
CA TRP A 154 -2.40 12.39 17.28
C TRP A 154 -3.79 12.45 17.89
N GLN A 155 -4.87 12.35 17.10
CA GLN A 155 -6.22 12.30 17.63
C GLN A 155 -6.44 11.07 18.53
N MET A 156 -6.01 9.89 18.07
CA MET A 156 -6.04 8.64 18.85
C MET A 156 -5.19 8.77 20.12
N SER A 157 -4.00 9.33 19.99
CA SER A 157 -3.08 9.55 21.11
C SER A 157 -3.68 10.46 22.19
N ARG A 158 -4.40 11.52 21.80
CA ARG A 158 -5.06 12.42 22.77
C ARG A 158 -6.11 11.69 23.61
N GLN A 159 -6.77 10.68 23.04
CA GLN A 159 -7.68 9.80 23.79
C GLN A 159 -6.92 8.78 24.67
N ALA A 160 -5.71 8.40 24.27
CA ALA A 160 -4.86 7.41 24.94
C ALA A 160 -3.77 8.02 25.86
N GLY A 161 -3.90 9.29 26.27
CA GLY A 161 -3.01 9.92 27.26
C GLY A 161 -1.77 10.64 26.72
N GLY A 162 -1.72 11.00 25.43
CA GLY A 162 -0.72 11.94 24.89
C GLY A 162 0.62 11.35 24.46
N ARG A 163 0.65 10.09 23.98
CA ARG A 163 1.82 9.42 23.40
C ARG A 163 2.20 9.98 22.01
N ASN A 164 3.32 9.54 21.43
CA ASN A 164 3.68 9.90 20.05
C ASN A 164 2.61 9.40 19.06
N GLY A 165 2.00 10.30 18.28
CA GLY A 165 0.91 9.98 17.38
C GLY A 165 1.23 8.90 16.34
N MET A 166 2.44 8.90 15.77
CA MET A 166 2.85 7.89 14.78
C MET A 166 2.96 6.51 15.41
N LEU A 167 3.52 6.41 16.62
CA LEU A 167 3.62 5.13 17.34
C LEU A 167 2.22 4.57 17.63
N VAL A 168 1.30 5.40 18.11
CA VAL A 168 -0.09 4.99 18.36
C VAL A 168 -0.76 4.53 17.07
N PHE A 169 -0.50 5.20 15.94
CA PHE A 169 -1.05 4.78 14.66
C PHE A 169 -0.53 3.41 14.21
N VAL A 170 0.78 3.16 14.33
CA VAL A 170 1.39 1.85 14.01
C VAL A 170 0.88 0.76 14.95
N GLU A 171 0.64 1.07 16.23
CA GLU A 171 -0.05 0.15 17.16
C GLU A 171 -1.45 -0.19 16.67
N GLN A 172 -2.23 0.77 16.15
CA GLN A 172 -3.54 0.49 15.57
C GLN A 172 -3.46 -0.33 14.28
N MET A 173 -2.43 -0.14 13.44
CA MET A 173 -2.21 -0.98 12.26
C MET A 173 -1.92 -2.44 12.65
N ASN A 174 -1.10 -2.65 13.68
CA ASN A 174 -0.82 -3.99 14.18
C ASN A 174 -2.03 -4.60 14.91
N ALA A 175 -2.82 -3.81 15.62
CA ALA A 175 -4.09 -4.26 16.20
C ALA A 175 -5.10 -4.67 15.13
N LEU A 176 -5.14 -3.97 13.98
CA LEU A 176 -5.93 -4.39 12.82
C LEU A 176 -5.42 -5.71 12.26
N ALA A 177 -4.10 -5.90 12.16
CA ALA A 177 -3.51 -7.16 11.72
C ALA A 177 -3.93 -8.33 12.64
N GLU A 178 -3.88 -8.13 13.97
CA GLU A 178 -4.33 -9.11 14.95
C GLU A 178 -5.83 -9.42 14.81
N ARG A 179 -6.69 -8.40 14.63
CA ARG A 179 -8.13 -8.59 14.42
C ARG A 179 -8.48 -9.39 13.16
N LEU A 180 -7.60 -9.38 12.16
CA LEU A 180 -7.76 -10.12 10.91
C LEU A 180 -7.00 -11.45 10.90
N ASP A 181 -6.49 -11.91 12.06
CA ASP A 181 -5.67 -13.12 12.20
C ASP A 181 -4.43 -13.10 11.28
N MET A 182 -3.80 -11.95 11.07
CA MET A 182 -2.59 -11.77 10.26
C MET A 182 -1.32 -12.04 11.08
N ASN A 183 -1.20 -13.26 11.60
CA ASN A 183 -0.19 -13.65 12.60
C ASN A 183 1.26 -13.58 12.11
N ARG A 184 1.49 -13.45 10.80
CA ARG A 184 2.82 -13.37 10.20
C ARG A 184 3.12 -11.98 9.63
N THR A 185 2.37 -10.98 10.08
CA THR A 185 2.48 -9.58 9.64
C THR A 185 2.89 -8.67 10.79
N LYS A 186 3.79 -7.73 10.50
CA LYS A 186 4.11 -6.60 11.37
C LYS A 186 4.35 -5.36 10.54
N PHE A 187 3.61 -4.31 10.84
CA PHE A 187 3.80 -2.98 10.28
C PHE A 187 4.74 -2.18 11.18
N GLU A 188 5.71 -1.50 10.55
CA GLU A 188 6.67 -0.61 11.22
C GLU A 188 6.36 0.87 10.92
N ASN A 189 5.62 1.16 9.83
CA ASN A 189 5.23 2.51 9.42
C ASN A 189 3.98 2.50 8.53
N ALA A 190 3.40 3.69 8.33
CA ALA A 190 2.17 3.88 7.57
C ALA A 190 2.33 3.82 6.04
N HIS A 191 3.50 4.20 5.52
CA HIS A 191 3.77 4.26 4.08
C HIS A 191 4.49 3.00 3.55
N GLY A 192 5.04 2.16 4.43
CA GLY A 192 5.66 0.89 4.06
C GLY A 192 7.10 0.99 3.53
N LEU A 193 7.75 2.15 3.62
CA LEU A 193 9.14 2.31 3.14
C LEU A 193 10.13 1.76 4.16
N SER A 194 11.25 1.24 3.67
CA SER A 194 12.34 0.77 4.53
C SER A 194 13.07 1.95 5.18
N VAL A 195 12.50 2.50 6.25
CA VAL A 195 13.16 3.52 7.06
C VAL A 195 14.21 2.80 7.94
N MET A 196 15.47 3.21 7.84
CA MET A 196 16.58 2.64 8.63
C MET A 196 16.83 1.12 8.42
N GLY A 197 16.50 0.58 7.24
CA GLY A 197 16.79 -0.82 6.90
C GLY A 197 15.90 -1.87 7.59
N ARG A 198 14.85 -1.46 8.30
CA ARG A 198 13.86 -2.37 8.92
C ARG A 198 12.49 -2.24 8.25
N PRO A 199 12.25 -2.91 7.10
CA PRO A 199 10.93 -2.93 6.50
C PRO A 199 9.94 -3.72 7.36
N GLY A 200 8.70 -3.26 7.42
CA GLY A 200 7.58 -4.11 7.83
C GLY A 200 7.48 -5.34 6.94
N TYR A 201 7.00 -6.44 7.49
CA TYR A 201 6.86 -7.71 6.77
C TYR A 201 5.43 -8.24 6.85
N SER A 202 5.02 -8.99 5.83
CA SER A 202 3.74 -9.70 5.78
C SER A 202 3.90 -10.95 4.92
N THR A 203 2.78 -11.65 4.68
CA THR A 203 2.68 -12.84 3.83
C THR A 203 1.57 -12.62 2.80
N ALA A 204 1.59 -13.35 1.68
CA ALA A 204 0.55 -13.19 0.67
C ALA A 204 -0.83 -13.55 1.25
N ARG A 205 -0.88 -14.58 2.11
CA ARG A 205 -2.11 -14.99 2.81
C ARG A 205 -2.66 -13.88 3.70
N ASP A 206 -1.82 -13.27 4.52
CA ASP A 206 -2.23 -12.17 5.40
C ASP A 206 -2.69 -10.94 4.60
N MET A 207 -1.96 -10.60 3.53
CA MET A 207 -2.34 -9.51 2.64
C MET A 207 -3.68 -9.77 1.93
N ALA A 208 -3.99 -11.02 1.59
CA ALA A 208 -5.30 -11.37 1.03
C ALA A 208 -6.44 -11.18 2.04
N LYS A 209 -6.22 -11.46 3.33
CA LYS A 209 -7.20 -11.15 4.39
C LYS A 209 -7.45 -9.65 4.49
N LEU A 210 -6.37 -8.85 4.50
CA LEU A 210 -6.46 -7.39 4.50
C LEU A 210 -7.22 -6.86 3.28
N ALA A 211 -6.93 -7.38 2.09
CA ALA A 211 -7.61 -7.00 0.85
C ALA A 211 -9.10 -7.35 0.89
N ASN A 212 -9.46 -8.54 1.41
CA ASN A 212 -10.86 -8.94 1.57
C ASN A 212 -11.60 -8.01 2.56
N TYR A 213 -10.95 -7.64 3.66
CA TYR A 213 -11.50 -6.65 4.60
C TYR A 213 -11.71 -5.28 3.93
N ALA A 214 -10.74 -4.83 3.13
CA ALA A 214 -10.83 -3.56 2.41
C ALA A 214 -11.96 -3.52 1.37
N ILE A 215 -12.08 -4.56 0.54
CA ILE A 215 -13.12 -4.65 -0.49
C ILE A 215 -14.52 -4.76 0.11
N LYS A 216 -14.67 -5.30 1.32
CA LYS A 216 -15.96 -5.35 2.02
C LYS A 216 -16.37 -4.00 2.61
N ASN A 217 -15.45 -3.04 2.74
CA ASN A 217 -15.74 -1.73 3.30
C ASN A 217 -16.21 -0.76 2.20
N PRO A 218 -17.49 -0.29 2.24
CA PRO A 218 -18.00 0.62 1.21
C PRO A 218 -17.23 1.95 1.11
N ARG A 219 -16.64 2.41 2.22
CA ARG A 219 -15.85 3.65 2.22
C ARG A 219 -14.56 3.48 1.42
N PHE A 220 -13.91 2.32 1.52
CA PHE A 220 -12.71 2.02 0.75
C PHE A 220 -13.04 1.91 -0.75
N ASN A 221 -14.09 1.18 -1.10
CA ASN A 221 -14.53 1.02 -2.49
C ASN A 221 -14.90 2.36 -3.14
N PHE A 222 -15.49 3.30 -2.39
CA PHE A 222 -15.78 4.64 -2.90
C PHE A 222 -14.53 5.35 -3.44
N HIS A 223 -13.39 5.21 -2.76
CA HIS A 223 -12.12 5.81 -3.20
C HIS A 223 -11.42 4.96 -4.26
N ALA A 224 -11.46 3.63 -4.14
CA ALA A 224 -10.80 2.72 -5.09
C ALA A 224 -11.51 2.61 -6.45
N ALA A 225 -12.82 2.85 -6.52
CA ALA A 225 -13.60 2.79 -7.75
C ALA A 225 -13.56 4.08 -8.59
N GLN A 226 -12.84 5.11 -8.14
CA GLN A 226 -12.75 6.36 -8.89
C GLN A 226 -11.81 6.19 -10.11
N SER A 227 -12.34 6.40 -11.31
CA SER A 227 -11.59 6.29 -12.57
C SER A 227 -10.66 7.47 -12.84
N SER A 228 -10.83 8.59 -12.14
CA SER A 228 -10.00 9.79 -12.25
C SER A 228 -9.93 10.54 -10.91
N ARG A 229 -8.84 11.30 -10.75
CA ARG A 229 -8.59 12.18 -9.60
C ARG A 229 -9.58 13.33 -9.54
#